data_AF-A0A124E173-F1
#
_entry.id   AF-A0A124E173-F1
#
_cell.length_a   1.000
_cell.length_b   1.000
_cell.length_c   1.000
_cell.angle_alpha   90.00
_cell.angle_beta   90.00
_cell.angle_gamma   90.00
#
_symmetry.space_group_name_H-M   'P 1'
#
loop_
_entity.id
_entity.type
_entity.pdbx_description
1 polymer ?
#
loop_
_entity_poly.entity_id
_entity_poly.type
_entity_poly.pdbx_seq_one_letter_code
_entity_poly.pdbx_strand_id
1 'polypeptide(L)'
;MLKKLSLLPILLCVAALMTAPWASADPVSAVPDGPAIAASAVADVTNQLGKPAKLNVSTLNESQGWAFVWAKITDPSGRPISYDNTPFADAAAEGGKSKSYAGLFHSDGGVWKLATSSVGPTDVAWTSWSSEYSAPASIFNLSGS
;
A
#
# COMPACT_ATOMS: atom_id res chain seq x y z
N MET A 1 3.55 23.22 -75.45
CA MET A 1 3.12 24.24 -74.45
C MET A 1 1.84 23.68 -73.82
N LEU A 2 1.67 23.40 -72.53
CA LEU A 2 1.97 24.19 -71.33
C LEU A 2 2.02 23.21 -70.12
N LYS A 3 3.06 23.25 -69.29
CA LYS A 3 3.17 22.48 -68.04
C LYS A 3 2.35 23.19 -66.96
N LYS A 4 1.33 22.53 -66.38
CA LYS A 4 0.61 23.04 -65.20
C LYS A 4 1.35 22.64 -63.93
N LEU A 5 1.78 23.67 -63.21
CA LEU A 5 2.34 23.64 -61.86
C LEU A 5 1.20 23.35 -60.87
N SER A 6 1.39 22.42 -59.94
CA SER A 6 0.61 22.40 -58.70
C SER A 6 1.51 21.91 -57.58
N LEU A 7 1.95 22.85 -56.75
CA LEU A 7 2.64 22.62 -55.48
C LEU A 7 1.57 22.17 -54.46
N LEU A 8 1.73 20.98 -53.90
CA LEU A 8 0.92 20.47 -52.80
C LEU A 8 1.60 20.87 -51.46
N PRO A 9 0.88 21.39 -50.45
CA PRO A 9 1.48 21.83 -49.21
C PRO A 9 1.96 20.64 -48.37
N ILE A 10 3.21 20.72 -47.91
CA ILE A 10 3.79 19.81 -46.90
C ILE A 10 3.06 20.05 -45.58
N LEU A 11 2.23 19.08 -45.21
CA LEU A 11 1.52 19.02 -43.93
C LEU A 11 2.56 18.77 -42.82
N LEU A 12 2.74 19.78 -41.97
CA LEU A 12 3.56 19.71 -40.76
C LEU A 12 2.84 18.83 -39.73
N CYS A 13 3.20 17.55 -39.64
CA CYS A 13 2.75 16.67 -38.55
C CYS A 13 3.39 17.12 -37.24
N VAL A 14 2.67 17.91 -36.45
CA VAL A 14 3.00 18.16 -35.04
C VAL A 14 2.66 16.88 -34.28
N ALA A 15 3.68 16.07 -33.97
CA ALA A 15 3.54 14.95 -33.05
C ALA A 15 3.27 15.50 -31.65
N ALA A 16 2.01 15.50 -31.23
CA ALA A 16 1.64 15.74 -29.85
C ALA A 16 2.14 14.55 -29.00
N LEU A 17 3.25 14.75 -28.28
CA LEU A 17 3.62 13.90 -27.16
C LEU A 17 2.51 14.04 -26.10
N MET A 18 1.56 13.11 -26.11
CA MET A 18 0.61 12.93 -25.01
C MET A 18 1.39 12.41 -23.81
N THR A 19 1.88 13.32 -22.97
CA THR A 19 2.34 12.96 -21.62
C THR A 19 1.09 12.63 -20.81
N ALA A 20 0.68 11.36 -20.79
CA ALA A 20 -0.33 10.91 -19.85
C ALA A 20 0.20 11.22 -18.43
N PRO A 21 -0.56 11.91 -17.58
CA PRO A 21 -0.18 12.03 -16.17
C PRO A 21 -0.17 10.61 -15.62
N TRP A 22 0.97 10.14 -15.13
CA TRP A 22 0.98 9.00 -14.23
C TRP A 22 0.23 9.41 -12.97
N ALA A 23 -1.09 9.22 -12.97
CA ALA A 23 -1.83 9.12 -11.74
C ALA A 23 -1.21 7.93 -11.00
N SER A 24 -0.60 8.19 -9.84
CA SER A 24 -0.19 7.10 -8.96
C SER A 24 -1.45 6.29 -8.64
N ALA A 25 -1.50 5.05 -9.11
CA ALA A 25 -2.62 4.17 -8.81
C ALA A 25 -2.68 3.99 -7.29
N ASP A 26 -3.88 4.09 -6.71
CA ASP A 26 -4.11 3.73 -5.31
C ASP A 26 -3.62 2.29 -5.08
N PRO A 27 -2.67 2.04 -4.15
CA PRO A 27 -2.11 0.72 -3.93
C PRO A 27 -3.16 -0.36 -3.65
N VAL A 28 -4.28 0.01 -3.00
CA VAL A 28 -5.36 -0.92 -2.71
C VAL A 28 -6.10 -1.31 -3.98
N SER A 29 -6.36 -0.35 -4.86
CA SER A 29 -7.07 -0.59 -6.12
C SER A 29 -6.18 -1.22 -7.21
N ALA A 30 -4.86 -1.18 -7.04
CA ALA A 30 -3.88 -1.76 -7.97
C ALA A 30 -3.83 -3.30 -7.92
N VAL A 31 -4.38 -3.90 -6.86
CA VAL A 31 -4.38 -5.34 -6.63
C VAL A 31 -5.84 -5.84 -6.59
N PRO A 32 -6.20 -6.92 -7.33
CA PRO A 32 -7.58 -7.40 -7.41
C PRO A 32 -8.23 -7.65 -6.04
N ASP A 33 -7.51 -8.29 -5.13
CA ASP A 33 -7.99 -8.61 -3.79
C ASP A 33 -7.66 -7.52 -2.74
N GLY A 34 -7.08 -6.40 -3.18
CA GLY A 34 -6.62 -5.33 -2.32
C GLY A 34 -7.67 -4.83 -1.31
N PRO A 35 -8.95 -4.61 -1.68
CA PRO A 35 -9.99 -4.24 -0.72
C PRO A 35 -10.22 -5.26 0.40
N ALA A 36 -10.16 -6.57 0.11
CA ALA A 36 -10.34 -7.62 1.11
C ALA A 36 -9.14 -7.72 2.06
N ILE A 37 -7.93 -7.57 1.53
CA ILE A 37 -6.69 -7.52 2.29
C ILE A 37 -6.69 -6.27 3.20
N ALA A 38 -7.03 -5.10 2.66
CA ALA A 38 -7.08 -3.85 3.41
C ALA A 38 -8.14 -3.89 4.52
N ALA A 39 -9.31 -4.50 4.27
CA ALA A 39 -10.33 -4.71 5.30
C ALA A 39 -9.81 -5.60 6.44
N SER A 40 -9.09 -6.67 6.12
CA SER A 40 -8.46 -7.55 7.12
C SER A 40 -7.41 -6.82 7.95
N ALA A 41 -6.59 -5.97 7.32
CA ALA A 41 -5.62 -5.13 8.01
C ALA A 41 -6.28 -4.10 8.94
N VAL A 42 -7.38 -3.46 8.50
CA VAL A 42 -8.15 -2.51 9.33
C VAL A 42 -8.79 -3.21 10.53
N ALA A 43 -9.31 -4.43 10.35
CA ALA A 43 -9.86 -5.23 11.43
C ALA A 43 -8.79 -5.58 12.48
N ASP A 44 -7.61 -6.03 12.03
CA ASP A 44 -6.48 -6.36 12.91
C ASP A 44 -6.00 -5.15 13.72
N VAL A 45 -5.70 -4.02 13.07
CA VAL A 45 -5.21 -2.81 13.78
C VAL A 45 -6.26 -2.27 14.75
N THR A 46 -7.54 -2.30 14.39
CA THR A 46 -8.64 -1.85 15.28
C THR A 46 -8.75 -2.75 16.51
N ASN A 47 -8.63 -4.08 16.31
CA ASN A 47 -8.65 -5.05 17.41
C ASN A 47 -7.46 -4.86 18.36
N GLN A 48 -6.24 -4.72 17.84
CA GLN A 48 -5.04 -4.52 18.66
C GLN A 48 -5.03 -3.17 19.40
N LEU A 49 -5.55 -2.11 18.78
CA LEU A 49 -5.68 -0.81 19.43
C LEU A 49 -6.82 -0.77 20.45
N GLY A 50 -7.81 -1.66 20.36
CA GLY A 50 -9.03 -1.61 21.16
C GLY A 50 -9.93 -0.41 20.82
N LYS A 51 -9.73 0.24 19.67
CA LYS A 51 -10.50 1.41 19.23
C LYS A 51 -10.50 1.58 17.71
N PRO A 52 -11.48 2.29 17.14
CA PRO A 52 -11.57 2.49 15.69
C PRO A 52 -10.31 3.16 15.10
N ALA A 53 -9.81 2.57 14.02
CA ALA A 53 -8.71 3.12 13.24
C ALA A 53 -8.95 2.93 11.74
N LYS A 54 -8.19 3.68 10.94
CA LYS A 54 -8.12 3.56 9.48
C LYS A 54 -6.65 3.35 9.08
N LEU A 55 -6.47 2.78 7.89
CA LEU A 55 -5.16 2.61 7.28
C LEU A 55 -5.09 3.43 5.99
N ASN A 56 -4.12 4.34 5.94
CA ASN A 56 -3.70 4.96 4.69
C ASN A 56 -2.59 4.09 4.09
N VAL A 57 -3.00 3.19 3.19
CA VAL A 57 -2.12 2.16 2.62
C VAL A 57 -1.10 2.81 1.69
N SER A 58 0.18 2.65 2.04
CA SER A 58 1.31 3.17 1.27
C SER A 58 1.90 2.10 0.34
N THR A 59 1.82 0.83 0.74
CA THR A 59 2.23 -0.31 -0.09
C THR A 59 1.28 -1.46 0.16
N LEU A 60 0.82 -2.08 -0.94
CA LEU A 60 0.12 -3.36 -0.94
C LEU A 60 0.69 -4.16 -2.11
N ASN A 61 1.39 -5.24 -1.79
CA ASN A 61 1.94 -6.15 -2.79
C ASN A 61 1.38 -7.55 -2.54
N GLU A 62 0.96 -8.22 -3.60
CA GLU A 62 0.42 -9.57 -3.55
C GLU A 62 1.22 -10.49 -4.49
N SER A 63 1.54 -11.69 -4.03
CA SER A 63 2.14 -12.74 -4.87
C SER A 63 1.97 -14.12 -4.25
N GLN A 64 1.66 -15.11 -5.09
CA GLN A 64 1.61 -16.53 -4.69
C GLN A 64 0.73 -16.81 -3.45
N GLY A 65 -0.41 -16.14 -3.34
CA GLY A 65 -1.32 -16.29 -2.20
C GLY A 65 -0.87 -15.57 -0.92
N TRP A 66 0.20 -14.77 -0.98
CA TRP A 66 0.65 -13.89 0.10
C TRP A 66 0.43 -12.43 -0.24
N ALA A 67 0.12 -11.63 0.78
CA ALA A 67 0.02 -10.18 0.65
C ALA A 67 0.73 -9.47 1.79
N PHE A 68 1.47 -8.42 1.46
CA PHE A 68 2.10 -7.52 2.42
C PHE A 68 1.45 -6.14 2.35
N VAL A 69 1.13 -5.59 3.52
CA VAL A 69 0.57 -4.23 3.69
C VAL A 69 1.51 -3.40 4.54
N TRP A 70 1.88 -2.22 4.04
CA TRP A 70 2.51 -1.16 4.81
C TRP A 70 1.65 0.11 4.73
N ALA A 71 1.28 0.66 5.88
CA ALA A 71 0.32 1.75 5.96
C ALA A 71 0.60 2.71 7.11
N LYS A 72 0.11 3.95 7.00
CA LYS A 72 0.00 4.88 8.14
C LYS A 72 -1.33 4.65 8.85
N ILE A 73 -1.31 4.66 10.18
CA ILE A 73 -2.50 4.49 11.01
C ILE A 73 -3.10 5.86 11.32
N THR A 74 -4.37 6.02 11.01
CA THR A 74 -5.13 7.23 11.30
C THR A 74 -6.37 6.94 12.14
N ASP A 75 -6.85 7.97 12.84
CA ASP A 75 -8.17 7.94 13.47
C ASP A 75 -9.28 8.05 12.39
N PRO A 76 -10.56 7.85 12.75
CA PRO A 76 -11.66 7.97 11.79
C PRO A 76 -11.78 9.34 11.11
N SER A 77 -11.23 10.41 11.71
CA SER A 77 -11.16 11.76 11.16
C SER A 77 -9.97 11.98 10.20
N GLY A 78 -9.08 11.00 10.06
CA GLY A 78 -7.92 11.05 9.17
C GLY A 78 -6.65 11.62 9.80
N ARG A 79 -6.66 11.94 11.10
CA ARG A 79 -5.46 12.40 11.81
C ARG A 79 -4.59 11.21 12.22
N PRO A 80 -3.27 11.38 12.44
CA PRO A 80 -2.44 10.30 12.99
C PRO A 80 -3.05 9.74 14.29
N ILE A 81 -3.04 8.41 14.43
CA ILE A 81 -3.67 7.76 15.59
C ILE A 81 -3.00 8.20 16.90
N SER A 82 -3.78 8.49 17.95
CA SER A 82 -3.24 8.58 19.32
C SER A 82 -3.13 7.18 19.92
N TYR A 83 -2.11 6.90 20.72
CA TYR A 83 -2.01 5.65 21.49
C TYR A 83 -2.64 5.74 22.88
N ASP A 84 -3.16 6.91 23.26
CA ASP A 84 -3.84 7.08 24.55
C ASP A 84 -5.01 6.09 24.65
N ASN A 85 -5.15 5.50 25.83
CA ASN A 85 -6.16 4.50 26.15
C ASN A 85 -6.10 3.27 25.21
N THR A 86 -4.90 2.89 24.76
CA THR A 86 -4.63 1.64 24.04
C THR A 86 -3.59 0.82 24.78
N PRO A 87 -3.46 -0.49 24.51
CA PRO A 87 -2.38 -1.30 25.05
C PRO A 87 -0.97 -0.80 24.73
N PHE A 88 -0.81 0.13 23.78
CA PHE A 88 0.48 0.67 23.34
C PHE A 88 0.82 2.05 23.94
N ALA A 89 0.02 2.57 24.88
CA ALA A 89 0.20 3.91 25.42
C ALA A 89 1.59 4.13 26.03
N ASP A 90 2.01 3.23 26.94
CA ASP A 90 3.30 3.35 27.64
C ASP A 90 4.48 3.25 26.66
N ALA A 91 4.46 2.21 25.82
CA ALA A 91 5.49 2.03 24.79
C ALA A 91 5.59 3.23 23.82
N ALA A 92 4.46 3.85 23.48
CA ALA A 92 4.44 5.04 22.64
C ALA A 92 4.98 6.28 23.35
N ALA A 93 4.69 6.45 24.65
CA ALA A 93 5.20 7.54 25.47
C ALA A 93 6.73 7.49 25.59
N GLU A 94 7.31 6.28 25.58
CA GLU A 94 8.75 6.02 25.56
C GLU A 94 9.39 6.14 24.16
N GLY A 95 8.61 6.44 23.13
CA GLY A 95 9.09 6.51 21.74
C GLY A 95 9.26 5.16 21.05
N GLY A 96 8.83 4.06 21.70
CA GLY A 96 8.86 2.70 21.18
C GLY A 96 7.76 2.37 20.17
N LYS A 97 7.00 3.38 19.68
CA LYS A 97 5.97 3.18 18.66
C LYS A 97 5.96 4.27 17.59
N SER A 98 6.00 3.86 16.33
CA SER A 98 5.67 4.72 15.19
C SER A 98 4.16 4.82 14.96
N LYS A 99 3.70 5.56 13.94
CA LYS A 99 2.28 5.65 13.55
C LYS A 99 1.97 4.82 12.31
N SER A 100 2.69 3.73 12.13
CA SER A 100 2.58 2.86 10.95
C SER A 100 2.13 1.45 11.32
N TYR A 101 1.69 0.71 10.32
CA TYR A 101 1.23 -0.67 10.41
C TYR A 101 1.93 -1.50 9.32
N ALA A 102 2.48 -2.64 9.72
CA ALA A 102 2.93 -3.69 8.81
C ALA A 102 2.08 -4.94 9.03
N GLY A 103 1.58 -5.55 7.97
CA GLY A 103 0.82 -6.80 8.04
C GLY A 103 1.19 -7.75 6.93
N LEU A 104 1.24 -9.04 7.26
CA LEU A 104 1.42 -10.15 6.33
C LEU A 104 0.16 -11.02 6.37
N PHE A 105 -0.37 -11.32 5.19
CA PHE A 105 -1.59 -12.08 5.01
C PHE A 105 -1.36 -13.26 4.07
N HIS A 106 -2.08 -14.34 4.31
CA HIS A 106 -2.10 -15.52 3.44
C HIS A 106 -3.54 -15.84 3.04
N SER A 107 -3.73 -16.17 1.76
CA SER A 107 -5.00 -16.58 1.20
C SER A 107 -5.25 -18.06 1.49
N ASP A 108 -6.36 -18.37 2.14
CA ASP A 108 -6.84 -19.73 2.38
C ASP A 108 -8.20 -19.88 1.69
N GLY A 109 -8.20 -20.51 0.51
CA GLY A 109 -9.42 -20.67 -0.30
C GLY A 109 -10.04 -19.36 -0.77
N GLY A 110 -9.23 -18.32 -1.02
CA GLY A 110 -9.71 -16.99 -1.41
C GLY A 110 -10.10 -16.09 -0.23
N VAL A 111 -9.97 -16.58 1.01
CA VAL A 111 -10.15 -15.78 2.22
C VAL A 111 -8.78 -15.35 2.74
N TRP A 112 -8.54 -14.04 2.78
CA TRP A 112 -7.31 -13.47 3.32
C TRP A 112 -7.30 -13.52 4.84
N LYS A 113 -6.30 -14.20 5.40
CA LYS A 113 -6.11 -14.36 6.85
C LYS A 113 -4.82 -13.69 7.28
N LEU A 114 -4.82 -13.09 8.47
CA LEU A 114 -3.62 -12.54 9.07
C LEU A 114 -2.64 -13.66 9.43
N ALA A 115 -1.42 -13.58 8.90
CA ALA A 115 -0.32 -14.44 9.31
C ALA A 115 0.48 -13.81 10.46
N THR A 116 0.78 -12.51 10.34
CA THR A 116 1.44 -11.71 11.39
C THR A 116 1.28 -10.22 11.11
N SER A 117 1.45 -9.38 12.14
CA SER A 117 1.49 -7.94 11.99
C SER A 117 2.33 -7.26 13.06
N SER A 118 2.63 -5.99 12.82
CA SER A 118 3.25 -5.10 13.78
C SER A 118 2.55 -3.74 13.75
N VAL A 119 2.00 -3.34 14.90
CA VAL A 119 1.40 -2.02 15.13
C VAL A 119 2.46 -1.08 15.71
N GLY A 120 2.73 -0.01 14.99
CA GLY A 120 3.72 1.01 15.34
C GLY A 120 5.17 0.53 15.37
N PRO A 121 5.66 -0.27 14.41
CA PRO A 121 7.06 -0.68 14.42
C PRO A 121 7.99 0.53 14.30
N THR A 122 9.04 0.59 15.13
CA THR A 122 10.08 1.65 15.07
C THR A 122 11.19 1.32 14.08
N ASP A 123 11.29 0.05 13.66
CA ASP A 123 12.23 -0.45 12.65
C ASP A 123 11.49 -1.37 11.66
N VAL A 124 12.16 -1.83 10.61
CA VAL A 124 11.65 -2.75 9.60
C VAL A 124 11.39 -4.13 10.22
N ALA A 125 10.26 -4.28 10.90
CA ALA A 125 9.89 -5.48 11.65
C ALA A 125 9.71 -6.74 10.78
N TRP A 126 9.60 -6.58 9.45
CA TRP A 126 9.31 -7.65 8.50
C TRP A 126 10.54 -8.23 7.79
N THR A 127 11.76 -7.85 8.20
CA THR A 127 13.01 -8.34 7.60
C THR A 127 13.14 -9.87 7.65
N SER A 128 12.63 -10.53 8.69
CA SER A 128 12.67 -11.99 8.84
C SER A 128 11.42 -12.71 8.33
N TRP A 129 10.34 -11.99 8.02
CA TRP A 129 9.03 -12.60 7.76
C TRP A 129 9.02 -13.48 6.51
N SER A 130 9.81 -13.14 5.49
CA SER A 130 9.94 -13.99 4.30
C SER A 130 10.41 -15.40 4.66
N SER A 131 11.46 -15.52 5.49
CA SER A 131 11.99 -16.83 5.90
C SER A 131 11.10 -17.51 6.94
N GLU A 132 10.54 -16.75 7.89
CA GLU A 132 9.72 -17.31 8.97
C GLU A 132 8.40 -17.89 8.47
N TYR A 133 7.75 -17.19 7.53
CA TYR A 133 6.43 -17.55 7.03
C TYR A 133 6.48 -18.20 5.63
N SER A 134 7.67 -18.36 5.05
CA SER A 134 7.86 -18.83 3.67
C SER A 134 7.12 -17.95 2.63
N ALA A 135 6.97 -16.66 2.93
CA ALA A 135 6.35 -15.69 2.05
C ALA A 135 7.37 -15.21 0.99
N PRO A 136 6.95 -14.98 -0.27
CA PRO A 136 7.86 -14.54 -1.33
C PRO A 136 8.54 -13.21 -0.99
N ALA A 137 9.86 -13.15 -1.02
CA ALA A 137 10.62 -11.95 -0.63
C ALA A 137 10.24 -10.68 -1.42
N SER A 138 9.79 -10.84 -2.67
CA SER A 138 9.41 -9.73 -3.56
C SER A 138 8.26 -8.87 -3.04
N ILE A 139 7.37 -9.41 -2.20
CA ILE A 139 6.21 -8.65 -1.69
C ILE A 139 6.62 -7.60 -0.65
N PHE A 140 7.81 -7.71 -0.05
CA PHE A 140 8.29 -6.79 0.98
C PHE A 140 8.99 -5.53 0.42
N ASN A 141 9.08 -5.41 -0.91
CA ASN A 141 9.63 -4.22 -1.56
C ASN A 141 8.66 -3.04 -1.39
N LEU A 142 9.10 -2.00 -0.69
CA LEU A 142 8.28 -0.79 -0.51
C LEU A 142 8.24 0.00 -1.81
N SER A 143 7.05 0.20 -2.38
CA SER A 143 6.85 0.87 -3.67
C SER A 143 6.90 2.42 -3.57
N GLY A 144 7.61 2.97 -2.58
CA GLY A 144 7.52 4.39 -2.21
C GLY A 144 8.83 5.04 -1.77
N SER A 145 9.95 4.72 -2.43
CA SER A 145 11.23 5.46 -2.30
C SER A 145 11.43 6.43 -3.45
#